data_AF-A0A6C0M3P5-F1
#
_entry.id   AF-A0A6C0M3P5-F1
#
_cell.length_a   1.000
_cell.length_b   1.000
_cell.length_c   1.000
_cell.angle_alpha   90.00
_cell.angle_beta   90.00
_cell.angle_gamma   90.00
#
_symmetry.space_group_name_H-M   'P 1'
#
loop_
_entity.id
_entity.type
_entity.pdbx_description
1 polymer ?
#
loop_
_entity_poly.entity_id
_entity_poly.type
_entity_poly.pdbx_seq_one_letter_code
_entity_poly.pdbx_strand_id
1 'polypeptide(L)'
;MSEATTEEPKAGPETKAQLVQYIKSWIETDNHMRNLQKEMKVLRDNKKTLTDALVNVMKSNEIDVFDINDGKLVYAKTKVKAPINKTSLFAALLQHYNDEDAAKKLSEFIMDSRQEKIKESIRRKIQK
;
A
#
# COMPACT_ATOMS: atom_id res chain seq x y z
N MET A 1 2.41 48.60 -29.00
CA MET A 1 1.96 47.66 -27.95
C MET A 1 1.71 46.34 -28.64
N SER A 2 2.52 45.36 -28.29
CA SER A 2 2.59 44.02 -28.86
C SER A 2 1.72 43.07 -28.04
N GLU A 3 0.61 42.63 -28.61
CA GLU A 3 -0.13 41.47 -28.09
C GLU A 3 0.57 40.21 -28.56
N ALA A 4 1.35 39.62 -27.65
CA ALA A 4 1.87 38.27 -27.80
C ALA A 4 0.74 37.29 -27.47
N THR A 5 0.04 36.81 -28.49
CA THR A 5 -0.82 35.64 -28.38
C THR A 5 0.09 34.44 -28.12
N THR A 6 0.20 34.04 -26.86
CA THR A 6 0.87 32.79 -26.48
C THR A 6 -0.07 31.65 -26.83
N GLU A 7 0.13 31.04 -27.99
CA GLU A 7 -0.52 29.77 -28.34
C GLU A 7 0.02 28.67 -27.41
N GLU A 8 -0.87 28.14 -26.56
CA GLU A 8 -0.64 26.89 -25.84
C GLU A 8 -0.45 25.73 -26.83
N PRO A 9 0.52 24.82 -26.62
CA PRO A 9 0.68 23.67 -27.50
C PRO A 9 -0.43 22.67 -27.22
N LYS A 10 -1.48 22.67 -28.06
CA LYS A 10 -2.48 21.59 -28.11
C LYS A 10 -1.78 20.29 -28.51
N ALA A 11 -1.75 19.34 -27.58
CA ALA A 11 -1.27 17.98 -27.79
C ALA A 11 -1.90 17.38 -29.06
N GLY A 12 -1.06 17.01 -30.02
CA GLY A 12 -1.47 16.50 -31.32
C GLY A 12 -2.14 15.12 -31.24
N PRO A 13 -2.82 14.68 -32.33
CA PRO A 13 -3.56 13.43 -32.35
C PRO A 13 -2.58 12.25 -32.27
N GLU A 14 -2.58 11.54 -31.16
CA GLU A 14 -1.86 10.26 -31.06
C GLU A 14 -2.35 9.35 -32.18
N THR A 15 -1.43 8.95 -33.07
CA THR A 15 -1.79 8.09 -34.20
C THR A 15 -2.21 6.72 -33.66
N LYS A 16 -3.20 6.07 -34.29
CA LYS A 16 -3.67 4.73 -33.90
C LYS A 16 -2.51 3.72 -33.72
N ALA A 17 -1.44 3.88 -34.50
CA ALA A 17 -0.22 3.07 -34.38
C ALA A 17 0.53 3.27 -33.04
N GLN A 18 0.68 4.51 -32.58
CA GLN A 18 1.31 4.84 -31.30
C GLN A 18 0.49 4.27 -30.13
N LEU A 19 -0.84 4.43 -30.18
CA LEU A 19 -1.73 3.86 -29.17
C LEU A 19 -1.59 2.34 -29.08
N VAL A 20 -1.56 1.65 -30.23
CA VAL A 20 -1.35 0.19 -30.26
C VAL A 20 0.01 -0.20 -29.67
N GLN A 21 1.07 0.55 -29.96
CA GLN A 21 2.40 0.30 -29.39
C GLN A 21 2.43 0.50 -27.87
N TYR A 22 1.78 1.55 -27.36
CA TYR A 22 1.67 1.77 -25.91
C TYR A 22 0.88 0.66 -25.22
N ILE A 23 -0.24 0.22 -25.81
CA ILE A 23 -1.03 -0.89 -25.25
C ILE A 23 -0.21 -2.18 -25.20
N LYS A 24 0.53 -2.53 -26.27
CA LYS A 24 1.39 -3.72 -26.30
C LYS A 24 2.47 -3.67 -25.22
N SER A 25 3.22 -2.56 -25.18
CA SER A 25 4.30 -2.35 -24.20
C SER A 25 3.77 -2.38 -22.77
N TRP A 26 2.59 -1.78 -22.55
CA TRP A 26 1.92 -1.79 -21.24
C TRP A 26 1.50 -3.20 -20.83
N ILE A 27 0.93 -4.00 -21.74
CA ILE A 27 0.54 -5.40 -21.48
C ILE A 27 1.77 -6.27 -21.16
N GLU A 28 2.85 -6.13 -21.92
CA GLU A 28 4.11 -6.84 -21.69
C GLU A 28 4.69 -6.52 -20.32
N THR A 29 4.74 -5.22 -19.99
CA THR A 29 5.20 -4.74 -18.68
C THR A 29 4.31 -5.28 -17.55
N ASP A 30 2.99 -5.21 -17.69
CA ASP A 30 2.01 -5.73 -16.72
C ASP A 30 2.18 -7.25 -16.50
N ASN A 31 2.42 -8.02 -17.56
CA ASN A 31 2.69 -9.46 -17.45
C ASN A 31 3.98 -9.74 -16.68
N HIS A 32 5.06 -9.03 -16.99
CA HIS A 32 6.34 -9.20 -16.32
C HIS A 32 6.24 -8.83 -14.83
N MET A 33 5.61 -7.69 -14.52
CA MET A 33 5.33 -7.28 -13.13
C MET A 33 4.52 -8.33 -12.38
N ARG A 34 3.48 -8.91 -13.00
CA ARG A 34 2.66 -9.95 -12.36
C ARG A 34 3.47 -11.20 -12.02
N ASN A 35 4.40 -11.61 -12.88
CA ASN A 35 5.26 -12.77 -12.62
C ASN A 35 6.25 -12.48 -11.48
N LEU A 36 6.95 -11.35 -11.54
CA LEU A 36 7.85 -10.92 -10.47
C LEU A 36 7.14 -10.77 -9.13
N GLN A 37 5.91 -10.25 -9.11
CA GLN A 37 5.11 -10.14 -7.90
C GLN A 37 4.75 -11.49 -7.29
N LYS A 38 4.49 -12.53 -8.10
CA LYS A 38 4.24 -13.88 -7.60
C LYS A 38 5.47 -14.45 -6.92
N GLU A 39 6.64 -14.37 -7.57
CA GLU A 39 7.90 -14.83 -7.00
C GLU A 39 8.25 -14.07 -5.72
N MET A 40 8.09 -12.75 -5.74
CA MET A 40 8.32 -11.89 -4.60
C MET A 40 7.36 -12.18 -3.44
N LYS A 41 6.12 -12.61 -3.73
CA LYS A 41 5.18 -13.06 -2.70
C LYS A 41 5.69 -14.34 -2.02
N VAL A 42 6.11 -15.33 -2.80
CA VAL A 42 6.68 -16.59 -2.25
C VAL A 42 7.89 -16.30 -1.36
N LEU A 43 8.81 -15.44 -1.82
CA LEU A 43 9.98 -15.05 -1.02
C LEU A 43 9.59 -14.31 0.28
N ARG A 44 8.58 -13.43 0.24
CA ARG A 44 8.07 -12.74 1.44
C ARG A 44 7.45 -13.72 2.43
N ASP A 45 6.66 -14.67 1.95
CA ASP A 45 6.01 -15.66 2.80
C ASP A 45 7.05 -16.58 3.45
N ASN A 46 8.04 -17.05 2.68
CA ASN A 46 9.15 -17.85 3.20
C ASN A 46 9.99 -17.06 4.22
N LYS A 47 10.32 -15.80 3.93
CA LYS A 47 11.06 -14.93 4.85
C LYS A 47 10.27 -14.72 6.15
N LYS A 48 8.96 -14.53 6.07
CA LYS A 48 8.09 -14.39 7.26
C LYS A 48 8.17 -15.64 8.13
N THR A 49 7.98 -16.82 7.55
CA THR A 49 8.06 -18.11 8.27
C THR A 49 9.42 -18.28 8.95
N LEU A 50 10.52 -17.98 8.26
CA LEU A 50 11.87 -18.04 8.84
C LEU A 50 12.06 -17.01 9.95
N THR A 51 11.53 -15.80 9.78
CA THR A 51 11.60 -14.74 10.81
C THR A 51 10.85 -15.14 12.06
N ASP A 52 9.65 -15.72 11.93
CA ASP A 52 8.86 -16.19 13.07
C ASP A 52 9.58 -17.33 13.82
N ALA A 53 10.20 -18.26 13.08
CA ALA A 53 11.03 -19.32 13.66
C ALA A 53 12.26 -18.74 14.38
N LEU A 54 12.98 -17.80 13.77
CA LEU A 54 14.16 -17.16 14.36
C LEU A 54 13.80 -16.38 15.63
N VAL A 55 12.70 -15.61 15.62
CA VAL A 55 12.22 -14.90 16.80
C VAL A 55 11.93 -15.87 17.95
N ASN A 56 11.33 -17.03 17.67
CA ASN A 56 11.06 -18.04 18.69
C ASN A 56 12.35 -18.66 19.25
N VAL A 57 13.33 -18.95 18.40
CA VAL A 57 14.63 -19.49 18.81
C VAL A 57 15.42 -18.46 19.62
N MET A 58 15.52 -17.22 19.14
CA MET A 58 16.24 -16.14 19.84
C MET A 58 15.60 -15.82 21.18
N LYS A 59 14.26 -15.79 21.26
CA LYS A 59 13.55 -15.56 22.52
C LYS A 59 13.70 -16.71 23.52
N SER A 60 13.63 -17.96 23.05
CA SER A 60 13.71 -19.13 23.94
C SER A 60 15.13 -19.35 24.50
N ASN A 61 16.14 -18.92 23.76
CA ASN A 61 17.55 -19.04 24.16
C ASN A 61 18.13 -17.72 24.70
N GLU A 62 17.30 -16.68 24.89
CA GLU A 62 17.72 -15.36 25.39
C GLU A 62 18.87 -14.73 24.58
N ILE A 63 18.85 -14.93 23.26
CA ILE A 63 19.85 -14.39 22.32
C ILE A 63 19.36 -13.03 21.81
N ASP A 64 19.97 -11.95 22.27
CA ASP A 64 19.63 -10.60 21.80
C ASP A 64 20.33 -10.23 20.49
N VAL A 65 21.57 -10.70 20.29
CA VAL A 65 22.41 -10.37 19.12
C VAL A 65 23.12 -11.63 18.62
N PHE A 66 23.12 -11.82 17.30
CA PHE A 66 23.80 -12.91 16.63
C PHE A 66 24.67 -12.37 15.48
N ASP A 67 25.97 -12.63 15.52
CA ASP A 67 26.92 -12.16 14.51
C ASP A 67 26.88 -13.04 13.26
N ILE A 68 26.87 -12.41 12.09
CA ILE A 68 26.91 -13.04 10.76
C ILE A 68 27.99 -12.40 9.89
N ASN A 69 28.35 -13.05 8.79
CA ASN A 69 29.41 -12.56 7.90
C ASN A 69 29.19 -11.12 7.38
N ASP A 70 27.93 -10.69 7.26
CA ASP A 70 27.55 -9.36 6.77
C ASP A 70 26.87 -8.49 7.85
N GLY A 71 27.25 -8.67 9.12
CA GLY A 71 26.77 -7.82 10.22
C GLY A 71 26.17 -8.61 11.38
N LYS A 72 25.04 -8.13 11.92
CA LYS A 72 24.42 -8.72 13.11
C LYS A 72 22.90 -8.84 12.94
N LEU A 73 22.35 -9.94 13.41
CA LEU A 73 20.91 -10.10 13.66
C LEU A 73 20.62 -9.66 15.09
N VAL A 74 19.74 -8.68 15.24
CA VAL A 74 19.34 -8.15 16.55
C VAL A 74 17.88 -8.45 16.76
N TYR A 75 17.55 -9.08 17.88
CA TYR A 75 16.17 -9.20 18.33
C TYR A 75 15.69 -7.83 18.82
N ALA A 76 14.71 -7.24 18.13
CA ALA A 76 14.15 -5.94 18.47
C ALA A 76 12.63 -6.04 18.66
N LYS A 77 12.12 -5.50 19.77
CA LYS A 77 10.69 -5.43 20.07
C LYS A 77 10.22 -3.99 20.07
N THR A 78 9.48 -3.59 19.05
CA THR A 78 8.86 -2.25 18.98
C THR A 78 7.40 -2.32 19.38
N LYS A 79 6.95 -1.43 20.26
CA LYS A 79 5.53 -1.21 20.56
C LYS A 79 5.05 0.02 19.79
N VAL A 80 4.18 -0.17 18.80
CA VAL A 80 3.51 0.93 18.08
C VAL A 80 2.03 0.93 18.38
N LYS A 81 1.41 2.11 18.47
CA LYS A 81 -0.05 2.23 18.57
C LYS A 81 -0.66 1.79 17.23
N ALA A 82 -1.72 0.99 17.29
CA ALA A 82 -2.44 0.60 16.09
C ALA A 82 -3.07 1.84 15.40
N PRO A 83 -3.10 1.88 14.06
CA PRO A 83 -3.79 2.94 13.34
C PRO A 83 -5.29 2.92 13.64
N ILE A 84 -5.91 4.10 13.67
CA ILE A 84 -7.33 4.24 13.95
C ILE A 84 -8.14 3.79 12.72
N ASN A 85 -8.88 2.69 12.88
CA ASN A 85 -9.89 2.19 11.95
C ASN A 85 -11.31 2.45 12.48
N LYS A 86 -12.35 2.25 11.65
CA LYS A 86 -13.75 2.52 12.00
C LYS A 86 -14.16 1.86 13.32
N THR A 87 -13.77 0.61 13.53
CA THR A 87 -14.07 -0.15 14.76
C THR A 87 -13.38 0.45 15.99
N SER A 88 -12.09 0.75 15.89
CA SER A 88 -11.33 1.35 17.00
C SER A 88 -11.78 2.77 17.33
N LEU A 89 -12.19 3.55 16.31
CA LEU A 89 -12.72 4.89 16.48
C LEU A 89 -14.06 4.84 17.20
N PHE A 90 -14.98 4.01 16.71
CA PHE A 90 -16.29 3.83 17.33
C PHE A 90 -16.16 3.35 18.78
N ALA A 91 -15.31 2.35 19.05
CA ALA A 91 -15.08 1.86 20.41
C ALA A 91 -14.54 2.94 21.35
N ALA A 92 -13.59 3.77 20.87
CA ALA A 92 -13.06 4.88 21.66
C ALA A 92 -14.12 5.96 21.93
N LEU A 93 -14.95 6.28 20.93
CA LEU A 93 -16.05 7.24 21.08
C LEU A 93 -17.14 6.70 22.01
N LEU A 94 -17.51 5.42 21.90
CA LEU A 94 -18.47 4.76 22.78
C LEU A 94 -17.97 4.77 24.23
N GLN A 95 -16.69 4.44 24.44
CA GLN A 95 -16.08 4.49 25.77
C GLN A 95 -16.04 5.91 26.37
N HIS A 96 -15.90 6.94 25.54
CA HIS A 96 -15.85 8.32 26.00
C HIS A 96 -17.25 8.89 26.28
N TYR A 97 -18.20 8.70 25.36
CA TYR A 97 -19.51 9.34 25.40
C TYR A 97 -20.58 8.49 26.11
N ASN A 98 -20.36 7.18 26.24
CA ASN A 98 -21.32 6.20 26.78
C ASN A 98 -22.72 6.26 26.12
N ASP A 99 -22.75 6.72 24.87
CA ASP A 99 -23.92 6.85 24.01
C ASP A 99 -23.59 6.22 22.66
N GLU A 100 -24.31 5.14 22.34
CA GLU A 100 -24.07 4.34 21.14
C GLU A 100 -24.46 5.08 19.86
N ASP A 101 -25.59 5.80 19.88
CA ASP A 101 -26.10 6.52 18.71
C ASP A 101 -25.21 7.72 18.38
N ALA A 102 -24.75 8.45 19.39
CA ALA A 102 -23.83 9.57 19.22
C ALA A 102 -22.46 9.09 18.71
N ALA A 103 -21.91 8.03 19.29
CA ALA A 103 -20.63 7.46 18.87
C ALA A 103 -20.68 6.95 17.43
N LYS A 104 -21.80 6.34 17.02
CA LYS A 104 -21.98 5.83 15.66
C LYS A 104 -22.06 6.96 14.64
N LYS A 105 -22.91 7.95 14.88
CA LYS A 105 -23.07 9.14 14.00
C LYS A 105 -21.75 9.88 13.81
N LEU A 106 -21.01 10.11 14.90
CA LEU A 106 -19.74 10.83 14.85
C LEU A 106 -18.64 10.00 14.16
N SER A 107 -18.59 8.68 14.42
CA SER A 107 -17.67 7.80 13.71
C SER A 107 -17.94 7.76 12.21
N GLU A 108 -19.19 7.80 11.78
CA GLU A 108 -19.56 7.85 10.36
C GLU A 108 -19.17 9.21 9.75
N PHE A 109 -19.52 10.32 10.41
CA PHE A 109 -19.15 11.66 9.96
C PHE A 109 -17.63 11.86 9.79
N ILE A 110 -16.82 11.37 10.73
CA ILE A 110 -15.34 11.46 10.65
C ILE A 110 -14.77 10.60 9.51
N MET A 111 -15.44 9.50 9.17
CA MET A 111 -15.02 8.64 8.06
C MET A 111 -15.42 9.24 6.71
N ASP A 112 -16.61 9.84 6.63
CA ASP A 112 -17.18 10.40 5.40
C ASP A 112 -16.58 11.77 5.04
N SER A 113 -16.16 12.56 6.04
CA SER A 113 -15.47 13.85 5.81
C SER A 113 -14.04 13.71 5.29
N ARG A 114 -13.53 12.48 5.12
CA ARG A 114 -12.20 12.23 4.58
C ARG A 114 -12.17 12.58 3.09
N GLN A 115 -11.23 13.45 2.71
CA GLN A 115 -11.08 13.87 1.32
C GLN A 115 -10.87 12.68 0.38
N GLU A 116 -11.73 12.59 -0.64
CA GLU A 116 -11.52 11.69 -1.75
C GLU A 116 -10.43 12.25 -2.67
N LYS A 117 -9.42 11.42 -2.96
CA LYS A 117 -8.41 11.73 -3.97
C LYS A 117 -8.71 10.92 -5.23
N ILE A 118 -9.08 11.60 -6.31
CA ILE A 118 -9.27 10.97 -7.61
C ILE A 118 -7.89 10.54 -8.12
N LYS A 119 -7.73 9.24 -8.36
CA LYS A 119 -6.54 8.65 -8.97
C LYS A 119 -6.96 7.79 -10.15
N GLU A 120 -6.63 8.22 -11.35
CA GLU A 120 -6.90 7.45 -12.56
C GLU A 120 -5.87 6.31 -12.69
N SER A 121 -6.32 5.13 -13.08
CA SER A 121 -5.46 3.97 -13.27
C SER A 121 -6.00 3.05 -14.36
N ILE A 122 -5.12 2.53 -15.22
CA ILE A 122 -5.45 1.49 -16.19
C ILE A 122 -5.34 0.13 -15.48
N ARG A 123 -6.35 -0.72 -15.64
CA ARG A 123 -6.36 -2.09 -15.10
C ARG A 123 -6.73 -3.08 -16.19
N ARG A 124 -5.99 -4.19 -16.26
CA ARG A 124 -6.30 -5.30 -17.15
C ARG A 124 -7.30 -6.24 -16.49
N LYS A 125 -8.44 -6.48 -17.14
CA LYS A 125 -9.41 -7.53 -16.75
C LYS A 125 -9.11 -8.79 -17.55
N ILE A 126 -8.72 -9.88 -16.87
CA ILE A 126 -8.47 -11.18 -17.48
C ILE A 126 -9.74 -12.01 -17.23
N GLN A 127 -10.40 -12.51 -18.29
CA GLN A 127 -11.44 -13.53 -18.13
C GLN A 127 -10.77 -14.83 -17.69
N LYS A 128 -11.31 -15.44 -16.63
CA LYS A 128 -10.73 -16.59 -15.94
C LYS A 128 -11.11 -17.88 -16.63
#